data_AF-A0A9E4PK23-F1
#
_entry.id   AF-A0A9E4PK23-F1
#
_cell.length_a   1.000
_cell.length_b   1.000
_cell.length_c   1.000
_cell.angle_alpha   90.00
_cell.angle_beta   90.00
_cell.angle_gamma   90.00
#
_symmetry.space_group_name_H-M   'P 1'
#
loop_
_entity.id
_entity.type
_entity.pdbx_description
1 polymer ?
#
loop_
_entity_poly.entity_id
_entity_poly.type
_entity_poly.pdbx_seq_one_letter_code
_entity_poly.pdbx_strand_id
1 'polypeptide(L)' 'MKISREELPDSQIALEIAVDDERLEKAKTSAFRRLASKAKIPGFRPGKAPREVVERHFGEHTILHEAIDRLM' A
#
# COMPACT_ATOMS: atom_id res chain seq x y z
N MET A 1 2.24 15.39 3.67
CA MET A 1 3.28 14.51 4.28
C MET A 1 4.05 15.35 5.26
N LYS A 2 3.99 14.99 6.55
CA LYS A 2 4.70 15.69 7.63
C LYS A 2 5.61 14.67 8.32
N ILE A 3 6.89 15.01 8.47
CA ILE A 3 7.88 14.13 9.11
C ILE A 3 8.32 14.84 10.39
N SER A 4 8.02 14.25 11.54
CA SER A 4 8.55 14.65 12.84
C SER A 4 9.70 13.73 13.21
N ARG A 5 10.76 14.29 13.79
CA ARG A 5 11.92 13.56 14.28
C ARG A 5 12.12 13.89 15.74
N GLU A 6 12.13 12.87 16.59
CA GLU A 6 12.48 12.97 18.00
C GLU A 6 13.73 12.13 18.28
N GLU A 7 14.69 12.71 18.99
CA GLU A 7 15.91 12.00 19.42
C GLU A 7 15.66 11.35 20.77
N LEU A 8 15.82 10.04 20.83
CA LEU A 8 15.63 9.22 22.01
C LEU A 8 16.99 8.87 22.64
N PRO A 9 17.01 8.53 23.95
CA PRO A 9 18.20 7.95 24.59
C PRO A 9 18.70 6.70 23.85
N ASP A 10 19.96 6.32 24.09
CA ASP A 10 20.61 5.16 23.45
C ASP A 10 20.85 5.28 21.93
N SER A 11 21.08 6.49 21.42
CA SER A 11 21.28 6.76 19.99
C SER A 11 20.10 6.33 19.11
N GLN A 12 18.88 6.38 19.65
CA GLN A 12 17.66 6.07 18.92
C GLN A 12 17.03 7.33 18.34
N ILE A 13 16.35 7.21 17.21
CA ILE A 13 15.61 8.29 16.57
C ILE A 13 14.21 7.77 16.28
N ALA A 14 13.19 8.42 16.83
CA ALA A 14 11.81 8.19 16.46
C ALA A 14 11.46 9.08 15.26
N LEU A 15 10.92 8.44 14.21
CA LEU A 15 10.42 9.12 13.02
C LEU A 15 8.91 8.94 12.98
N GLU A 16 8.17 10.03 13.10
CA GLU A 16 6.73 10.04 12.95
C GLU A 16 6.39 10.62 11.58
N ILE A 17 5.85 9.77 10.70
CA ILE A 17 5.54 10.15 9.32
C ILE A 17 4.02 10.20 9.17
N ALA A 18 3.46 11.40 9.12
CA ALA A 18 2.06 11.60 8.77
C ALA A 18 1.93 11.64 7.24
N VAL A 19 1.18 10.69 6.69
CA VAL A 19 0.85 10.60 5.26
C VAL A 19 -0.56 11.14 5.05
N ASP A 20 -0.74 11.99 4.04
CA ASP A 20 -2.07 12.55 3.72
C ASP A 20 -2.95 11.46 3.08
N ASP A 21 -4.25 11.44 3.39
CA ASP A 21 -5.20 10.43 2.91
C ASP A 21 -5.26 10.35 1.37
N GLU A 22 -5.21 11.50 0.68
CA GLU A 22 -5.18 11.52 -0.80
C GLU A 22 -3.97 10.77 -1.37
N ARG A 23 -2.82 10.87 -0.71
CA ARG A 23 -1.58 10.24 -1.15
C ARG A 23 -1.62 8.74 -0.88
N LEU A 24 -2.20 8.35 0.24
CA LEU A 24 -2.48 6.95 0.57
C LEU A 24 -3.43 6.31 -0.45
N GLU A 25 -4.53 6.97 -0.81
CA GLU A 25 -5.49 6.43 -1.79
C GLU A 25 -4.92 6.32 -3.20
N LYS A 26 -4.07 7.28 -3.62
CA LYS A 26 -3.30 7.16 -4.87
C LYS A 26 -2.35 5.97 -4.84
N ALA A 27 -1.63 5.78 -3.73
CA ALA A 27 -0.72 4.66 -3.56
C ALA A 27 -1.45 3.31 -3.60
N LYS A 28 -2.57 3.18 -2.87
CA LYS A 28 -3.46 2.00 -2.88
C LYS A 28 -3.98 1.70 -4.28
N THR A 29 -4.47 2.71 -5.00
CA THR A 29 -4.98 2.53 -6.38
C THR A 29 -3.87 2.02 -7.31
N SER A 30 -2.66 2.52 -7.14
CA SER A 30 -1.52 2.11 -7.95
C SER A 30 -0.99 0.72 -7.58
N ALA A 31 -1.00 0.35 -6.30
CA ALA A 31 -0.71 -1.00 -5.83
C ALA A 31 -1.74 -2.00 -6.38
N PHE A 32 -3.03 -1.64 -6.31
CA PHE A 32 -4.12 -2.44 -6.87
C PHE A 32 -3.93 -2.73 -8.36
N ARG A 33 -3.68 -1.71 -9.20
CA ARG A 33 -3.48 -1.90 -10.64
C ARG A 33 -2.34 -2.87 -10.94
N ARG A 34 -1.24 -2.79 -10.17
CA ARG A 34 -0.07 -3.64 -10.33
C ARG A 34 -0.36 -5.07 -9.90
N LEU A 35 -0.95 -5.25 -8.72
CA LEU A 35 -1.36 -6.56 -8.22
C LEU A 35 -2.34 -7.21 -9.19
N ALA A 36 -3.40 -6.50 -9.60
CA ALA A 36 -4.36 -6.99 -10.58
C ALA A 36 -3.70 -7.40 -11.91
N SER A 37 -2.70 -6.64 -12.39
CA SER A 37 -1.98 -6.97 -13.63
C SER A 37 -1.13 -8.24 -13.55
N LYS A 38 -0.59 -8.55 -12.36
CA LYS A 38 0.24 -9.73 -12.12
C LYS A 38 -0.57 -10.94 -11.64
N ALA A 39 -1.74 -10.69 -11.05
CA ALA A 39 -2.57 -11.69 -10.43
C ALA A 39 -3.23 -12.59 -11.48
N LYS A 40 -3.09 -13.90 -11.30
CA LYS A 40 -3.86 -14.91 -12.01
C LYS A 40 -5.06 -15.31 -11.15
N ILE A 41 -6.07 -14.46 -11.12
CA ILE A 41 -7.30 -14.72 -10.35
C ILE A 41 -8.19 -15.67 -11.16
N PRO A 42 -8.56 -16.85 -10.62
CA PRO A 42 -9.48 -17.76 -11.29
C PRO A 42 -10.80 -17.06 -11.68
N GLY A 43 -11.25 -17.27 -12.92
CA GLY A 43 -12.47 -16.66 -13.44
C GLY A 43 -12.29 -15.26 -14.05
N PHE A 44 -11.12 -14.62 -13.91
CA PHE A 44 -10.85 -13.30 -14.49
C PHE A 44 -9.64 -13.34 -15.42
N ARG A 45 -9.73 -12.60 -16.53
CA ARG A 45 -8.54 -12.33 -17.36
C ARG A 45 -7.56 -11.49 -16.53
N PRO A 46 -6.24 -11.78 -16.56
CA PRO A 46 -5.24 -11.00 -15.83
C PRO A 46 -5.42 -9.50 -16.07
N GLY A 47 -5.40 -8.71 -14.99
CA GLY A 47 -5.61 -7.26 -15.02
C GLY A 47 -7.07 -6.79 -15.13
N LYS A 48 -8.05 -7.71 -15.20
CA LYS A 48 -9.48 -7.37 -15.35
C LYS A 48 -10.35 -7.82 -14.17
N ALA A 49 -9.73 -8.27 -13.07
CA ALA A 49 -10.47 -8.59 -11.85
C ALA A 49 -10.99 -7.31 -11.16
N PRO A 50 -12.24 -7.30 -10.66
CA PRO A 50 -12.79 -6.22 -9.84
C PRO A 50 -12.01 -6.00 -8.55
N ARG A 51 -12.11 -4.79 -7.99
CA ARG A 51 -11.34 -4.38 -6.80
C ARG A 51 -11.57 -5.29 -5.59
N GLU A 52 -12.83 -5.54 -5.29
CA GLU A 52 -13.24 -6.40 -4.17
C GLU A 52 -12.70 -7.83 -4.28
N VAL A 53 -12.55 -8.35 -5.51
CA VAL A 53 -12.05 -9.72 -5.73
C VAL A 53 -10.55 -9.79 -5.48
N VAL A 54 -9.79 -8.78 -5.94
CA VAL A 54 -8.34 -8.71 -5.68
C VAL A 54 -8.09 -8.49 -4.18
N GLU A 55 -8.87 -7.62 -3.53
CA GLU A 55 -8.79 -7.38 -2.08
C GLU A 55 -9.07 -8.65 -1.27
N ARG A 56 -10.06 -9.45 -1.66
CA ARG A 56 -10.32 -10.76 -1.03
C ARG A 56 -9.25 -11.79 -1.33
N HIS A 57 -8.64 -11.76 -2.51
CA HIS A 57 -7.67 -12.77 -2.95
C HIS A 57 -6.27 -12.54 -2.34
N PHE A 58 -5.82 -11.29 -2.26
CA PHE A 58 -4.52 -10.94 -1.69
C PHE A 58 -4.60 -10.51 -0.22
N GLY A 59 -5.79 -10.14 0.27
CA GLY A 59 -5.98 -9.54 1.58
C GLY A 59 -5.65 -8.05 1.58
N GLU A 60 -6.33 -7.29 2.45
CA GLU A 60 -6.08 -5.85 2.62
C GLU A 60 -4.66 -5.57 3.09
N HIS A 61 -4.08 -6.45 3.92
CA HIS A 61 -2.72 -6.31 4.43
C HIS A 61 -1.66 -6.28 3.32
N THR A 62 -1.76 -7.14 2.31
CA THR A 62 -0.79 -7.18 1.20
C THR A 62 -0.91 -5.94 0.31
N ILE A 63 -2.13 -5.47 0.08
CA ILE A 63 -2.36 -4.24 -0.69
C ILE A 63 -1.84 -3.02 0.07
N LEU A 64 -2.05 -2.98 1.39
CA LEU A 64 -1.52 -1.91 2.23
C LEU A 64 0.01 -1.92 2.26
N HIS A 65 0.63 -3.09 2.40
CA HIS A 65 2.09 -3.23 2.38
C HIS A 65 2.67 -2.75 1.05
N GLU A 66 2.08 -3.16 -0.08
CA GLU A 66 2.54 -2.73 -1.40
C GLU A 66 2.25 -1.25 -1.69
N ALA A 67 1.25 -0.65 -1.02
CA ALA A 67 1.03 0.79 -1.05
C ALA A 67 2.08 1.54 -0.20
N ILE A 68 2.43 1.03 0.97
CA ILE A 68 3.45 1.59 1.86
C ILE A 68 4.84 1.51 1.23
N ASP A 69 5.21 0.35 0.66
CA ASP A 69 6.47 0.14 -0.07
C ASP A 69 6.64 1.10 -1.25
N ARG A 70 5.55 1.72 -1.71
CA ARG A 70 5.56 2.71 -2.80
C ARG A 70 5.54 4.15 -2.30
N LEU A 71 5.19 4.35 -1.03
CA LEU A 71 5.22 5.65 -0.36
C LEU A 71 6.61 5.95 0.21
N MET A 72 7.34 4.91 0.63
CA MET A 72 8.77 4.96 0.97
C MET A 72 9.64 4.95 -0.28
#